data_AF-A0A6A6IPK2-F1
#
_entry.id   AF-A0A6A6IPK2-F1
#
_cell.length_a   1.000
_cell.length_b   1.000
_cell.length_c   1.000
_cell.angle_alpha   90.00
_cell.angle_beta   90.00
_cell.angle_gamma   90.00
#
_symmetry.space_group_name_H-M   'P 1'
#
loop_
_entity.id
_entity.type
_entity.pdbx_description
1 polymer ?
#
loop_
_entity_poly.entity_id
_entity_poly.type
_entity_poly.pdbx_seq_one_letter_code
_entity_poly.pdbx_strand_id
1 'polypeptide(L)'
;MSDDGIFFAEDPYSPPVPAATTPSSPSPVAKPEDDFLAPAPEPDTIYYLTIATPHTDAWAFYGPTRTFAELLPLVRKTVADCPAAAEKLERLLAAEDDGEEDDEDQDGDAYGYYGVPYENQEKPAFLETGFTTFVAEAQDGSYSILRTVREPNAPVAAVLPGPVYVVSAVGPLVQQPTIGISSSSSSSSGKRVGYARTSKLIRSYVVSEEAKTAARRTMQDLVQGVQHVVCSESFMQARGLGGGLVVAFGAGRSWEVRVRYQDVLVGVRERYDLGLEGKGSWRI
;
A
#
# COMPACT_ATOMS: atom_id res chain seq x y z
N MET A 1 -14.79 35.56 60.81
CA MET A 1 -15.31 35.07 59.53
C MET A 1 -14.72 33.69 59.37
N SER A 2 -15.51 32.67 59.68
CA SER A 2 -15.08 31.28 59.73
C SER A 2 -15.49 30.60 58.43
N ASP A 3 -14.52 30.01 57.73
CA ASP A 3 -14.71 29.19 56.55
C ASP A 3 -15.37 27.86 56.94
N ASP A 4 -16.63 27.69 56.54
CA ASP A 4 -17.32 26.40 56.56
C ASP A 4 -16.88 25.59 55.34
N GLY A 5 -15.91 24.70 55.54
CA GLY A 5 -15.49 23.71 54.56
C GLY A 5 -16.58 22.64 54.37
N ILE A 6 -17.17 22.60 53.18
CA ILE A 6 -18.10 21.54 52.77
C ILE A 6 -17.29 20.26 52.50
N PHE A 7 -17.35 19.30 53.42
CA PHE A 7 -16.86 17.94 53.21
C PHE A 7 -17.94 17.12 52.49
N PHE A 8 -17.68 16.75 51.24
CA PHE A 8 -18.46 15.71 50.58
C PHE A 8 -18.00 14.36 51.12
N ALA A 9 -18.90 13.68 51.84
CA ALA A 9 -18.68 12.31 52.27
C ALA A 9 -18.50 11.41 51.04
N GLU A 10 -17.40 10.65 51.01
CA GLU A 10 -17.17 9.63 49.98
C GLU A 10 -18.28 8.59 50.03
N ASP A 11 -18.95 8.43 48.89
CA ASP A 11 -20.07 7.52 48.72
C ASP A 11 -19.58 6.06 48.78
N PRO A 12 -20.00 5.23 49.75
CA PRO A 12 -19.52 3.86 49.92
C PRO A 12 -20.04 2.88 48.84
N TYR A 13 -20.72 3.38 47.80
CA TYR A 13 -21.31 2.61 46.71
C TYR A 13 -20.77 2.99 45.33
N SER A 14 -19.46 3.27 45.20
CA SER A 14 -18.85 3.28 43.88
C SER A 14 -18.79 1.85 43.31
N PRO A 15 -19.46 1.56 42.18
CA PRO A 15 -19.36 0.25 41.54
C PRO A 15 -17.91 -0.01 41.10
N PRO A 16 -17.44 -1.27 41.14
CA PRO A 16 -16.07 -1.60 40.78
C PRO A 16 -15.80 -1.14 39.35
N VAL A 17 -14.84 -0.24 39.19
CA VAL A 17 -14.33 0.19 37.88
C VAL A 17 -13.84 -1.06 37.16
N PRO A 18 -14.38 -1.44 35.99
CA PRO A 18 -13.92 -2.63 35.30
C PRO A 18 -12.42 -2.48 35.04
N ALA A 19 -11.65 -3.46 35.51
CA ALA A 19 -10.21 -3.49 35.36
C ALA A 19 -9.87 -3.22 33.89
N ALA A 20 -9.13 -2.12 33.65
CA ALA A 20 -8.68 -1.73 32.32
C ALA A 20 -7.96 -2.93 31.70
N THR A 21 -8.59 -3.52 30.69
CA THR A 21 -8.06 -4.66 29.97
C THR A 21 -6.77 -4.17 29.33
N THR A 22 -5.63 -4.62 29.85
CA THR A 22 -4.32 -4.29 29.30
C THR A 22 -4.35 -4.66 27.82
N PRO A 23 -4.14 -3.73 26.88
CA PRO A 23 -4.14 -4.06 25.47
C PRO A 23 -3.05 -5.11 25.25
N SER A 24 -3.46 -6.30 24.82
CA SER A 24 -2.55 -7.37 24.45
C SER A 24 -1.54 -6.82 23.45
N SER A 25 -0.26 -6.96 23.78
CA SER A 25 0.84 -6.59 22.89
C SER A 25 0.59 -7.25 21.53
N PRO A 26 0.61 -6.53 20.40
CA PRO A 26 0.35 -7.12 19.11
C PRO A 26 1.40 -8.20 18.84
N SER A 27 0.93 -9.43 18.59
CA SER A 27 1.80 -10.54 18.20
C SER A 27 2.72 -10.11 17.04
N PRO A 28 3.99 -10.56 17.02
CA PRO A 28 4.89 -10.27 15.91
C PRO A 28 4.22 -10.77 14.62
N VAL A 29 3.97 -9.84 13.69
CA VAL A 29 3.36 -10.15 12.41
C VAL A 29 4.36 -11.01 11.63
N ALA A 30 3.97 -12.24 11.30
CA ALA A 30 4.78 -13.12 10.48
C ALA A 30 5.09 -12.45 9.14
N LYS A 31 6.32 -12.64 8.66
CA LYS A 31 6.74 -12.22 7.33
C LYS A 31 5.81 -12.91 6.30
N PRO A 32 5.22 -12.18 5.35
CA PRO A 32 4.40 -12.81 4.32
C PRO A 32 5.26 -13.67 3.40
N GLU A 33 4.63 -14.65 2.75
CA GLU A 33 5.26 -15.46 1.70
C GLU A 33 5.10 -14.78 0.34
N ASP A 34 5.93 -15.19 -0.62
CA ASP A 34 5.77 -14.80 -2.02
C ASP A 34 4.47 -15.38 -2.60
N ASP A 35 3.79 -14.58 -3.42
CA ASP A 35 2.62 -15.00 -4.16
C ASP A 35 2.65 -14.40 -5.57
N PHE A 36 3.03 -15.25 -6.52
CA PHE A 36 3.12 -14.91 -7.95
C PHE A 36 1.86 -15.34 -8.73
N LEU A 37 0.86 -15.92 -8.06
CA LEU A 37 -0.36 -16.41 -8.70
C LEU A 37 -1.42 -15.32 -8.73
N ALA A 38 -1.13 -14.27 -9.48
CA ALA A 38 -2.09 -13.19 -9.65
C ALA A 38 -3.14 -13.61 -10.70
N PRO A 39 -4.45 -13.44 -10.45
CA PRO A 39 -5.51 -13.91 -11.35
C PRO A 39 -5.42 -13.23 -12.74
N ALA A 40 -6.21 -13.64 -13.73
CA ALA A 40 -6.32 -12.87 -14.98
C ALA A 40 -6.90 -11.47 -14.69
N PRO A 41 -6.41 -10.39 -15.32
CA PRO A 41 -6.95 -9.06 -15.11
C PRO A 41 -8.35 -8.94 -15.74
N GLU A 42 -9.26 -8.24 -15.05
CA GLU A 42 -10.55 -7.84 -15.61
C GLU A 42 -10.35 -6.73 -16.66
N PRO A 43 -11.30 -6.53 -17.60
CA PRO A 43 -11.27 -5.37 -18.49
C PRO A 43 -11.14 -4.06 -17.71
N ASP A 44 -10.39 -3.11 -18.28
CA ASP A 44 -10.13 -1.80 -17.67
C ASP A 44 -9.46 -1.84 -16.28
N THR A 45 -8.71 -2.91 -16.00
CA THR A 45 -7.87 -2.99 -14.81
C THR A 45 -6.73 -1.99 -14.89
N ILE A 46 -6.57 -1.18 -13.84
CA ILE A 46 -5.38 -0.35 -13.61
C ILE A 46 -4.50 -0.98 -12.53
N TYR A 47 -3.20 -0.73 -12.63
CA TYR A 47 -2.18 -1.35 -11.79
C TYR A 47 -1.46 -0.32 -10.93
N TYR A 48 -1.19 -0.71 -9.70
CA TYR A 48 -0.31 0.00 -8.78
C TYR A 48 0.72 -0.95 -8.19
N LEU A 49 1.90 -0.44 -7.90
CA LEU A 49 2.88 -1.11 -7.05
C LEU A 49 2.87 -0.44 -5.68
N THR A 50 2.63 -1.21 -4.63
CA THR A 50 2.86 -0.76 -3.25
C THR A 50 4.15 -1.37 -2.73
N ILE A 51 4.92 -0.59 -1.98
CA ILE A 51 6.18 -1.02 -1.36
C ILE A 51 6.10 -0.68 0.12
N ALA A 52 6.19 -1.69 0.97
CA ALA A 52 6.21 -1.55 2.41
C ALA A 52 7.53 -2.06 2.98
N THR A 53 8.12 -1.31 3.90
CA THR A 53 9.33 -1.70 4.64
C THR A 53 9.01 -1.78 6.13
N PRO A 54 8.56 -2.94 6.64
CA PRO A 54 8.07 -3.05 8.02
C PRO A 54 9.08 -2.62 9.09
N HIS A 55 10.37 -2.82 8.83
CA HIS A 55 11.47 -2.50 9.74
C HIS A 55 11.72 -0.99 9.90
N THR A 56 11.47 -0.19 8.86
CA THR A 56 11.54 1.29 8.92
C THR A 56 10.16 1.96 9.05
N ASP A 57 9.09 1.15 9.08
CA ASP A 57 7.71 1.61 9.04
C ASP A 57 7.38 2.53 7.86
N ALA A 58 8.02 2.31 6.70
CA ALA A 58 7.75 3.11 5.50
C ALA A 58 6.78 2.40 4.55
N TRP A 59 5.99 3.21 3.83
CA TRP A 59 5.08 2.74 2.79
C TRP A 59 4.98 3.76 1.67
N ALA A 60 5.05 3.27 0.43
CA ALA A 60 4.86 4.04 -0.78
C ALA A 60 4.00 3.27 -1.77
N PHE A 61 3.39 3.99 -2.71
CA PHE A 61 2.70 3.40 -3.84
C PHE A 61 3.03 4.17 -5.11
N TYR A 62 2.93 3.49 -6.25
CA TYR A 62 3.26 3.96 -7.58
C TYR A 62 2.20 3.48 -8.56
N GLY A 63 1.93 4.26 -9.60
CA GLY A 63 0.77 4.10 -10.49
C GLY A 63 -0.22 5.26 -10.31
N PRO A 64 -1.44 5.18 -10.86
CA PRO A 64 -1.95 4.07 -11.66
C PRO A 64 -1.29 3.99 -13.05
N THR A 65 -1.22 2.77 -13.57
CA THR A 65 -0.71 2.43 -14.92
C THR A 65 -1.69 1.47 -15.61
N ARG A 66 -1.66 1.39 -16.95
CA ARG A 66 -2.55 0.50 -17.71
C ARG A 66 -2.05 -0.94 -17.77
N THR A 67 -0.75 -1.13 -17.63
CA THR A 67 -0.11 -2.44 -17.73
C THR A 67 0.83 -2.65 -16.55
N PHE A 68 0.97 -3.89 -16.10
CA PHE A 68 1.96 -4.23 -15.08
C PHE A 68 3.40 -3.99 -15.57
N ALA A 69 3.66 -4.19 -16.86
CA ALA A 69 4.96 -3.94 -17.49
C ALA A 69 5.52 -2.52 -17.21
N GLU A 70 4.67 -1.49 -17.13
CA GLU A 70 5.08 -0.12 -16.80
C GLU A 70 5.65 0.04 -15.38
N LEU A 71 5.34 -0.90 -14.48
CA LEU A 71 5.82 -0.93 -13.09
C LEU A 71 7.14 -1.70 -12.96
N LEU A 72 7.51 -2.55 -13.93
CA LEU A 72 8.71 -3.40 -13.87
C LEU A 72 10.01 -2.63 -13.66
N PRO A 73 10.27 -1.46 -14.28
CA PRO A 73 11.49 -0.70 -14.01
C PRO A 73 11.64 -0.36 -12.52
N LEU A 74 10.52 -0.09 -11.84
CA LEU A 74 10.52 0.22 -10.42
C LEU A 74 10.66 -1.04 -9.56
N VAL A 75 10.05 -2.15 -9.95
CA VAL A 75 10.26 -3.45 -9.30
C VAL A 75 11.74 -3.80 -9.35
N ARG A 76 12.35 -3.79 -10.55
CA ARG A 76 13.80 -4.02 -10.77
C ARG A 76 14.66 -3.12 -9.90
N LYS A 77 14.36 -1.81 -9.88
CA LYS A 77 15.09 -0.86 -9.03
C LYS A 77 15.00 -1.21 -7.54
N THR A 78 13.82 -1.60 -7.07
CA THR A 78 13.60 -1.91 -5.65
C THR A 78 14.32 -3.19 -5.24
N VAL A 79 14.41 -4.18 -6.14
CA VAL A 79 15.10 -5.45 -5.87
C VAL A 79 16.59 -5.42 -6.21
N ALA A 80 17.10 -4.36 -6.85
CA ALA A 80 18.49 -4.27 -7.31
C ALA A 80 19.51 -4.46 -6.18
N ASP A 81 19.20 -3.94 -4.98
CA ASP A 81 20.06 -4.06 -3.79
C ASP A 81 19.92 -5.42 -3.08
N CYS A 82 19.06 -6.31 -3.60
CA CYS A 82 18.74 -7.62 -3.03
C CYS A 82 19.03 -8.73 -4.05
N PRO A 83 20.26 -9.27 -4.14
CA PRO A 83 20.66 -10.19 -5.21
C PRO A 83 19.75 -11.42 -5.39
N ALA A 84 19.31 -12.03 -4.29
CA ALA A 84 18.39 -13.17 -4.33
C ALA A 84 17.00 -12.80 -4.86
N ALA A 85 16.55 -11.56 -4.59
CA ALA A 85 15.31 -11.03 -5.13
C ALA A 85 15.44 -10.68 -6.62
N ALA A 86 16.55 -10.09 -7.03
CA ALA A 86 16.83 -9.81 -8.44
C ALA A 86 16.87 -11.11 -9.27
N GLU A 87 17.57 -12.14 -8.80
CA GLU A 87 17.61 -13.46 -9.46
C GLU A 87 16.21 -14.10 -9.52
N LYS A 88 15.43 -14.00 -8.45
CA LYS A 88 14.05 -14.48 -8.40
C LYS A 88 13.18 -13.78 -9.45
N LEU A 89 13.31 -12.45 -9.59
CA LEU A 89 12.58 -11.68 -10.59
C LEU A 89 12.97 -12.08 -12.02
N GLU A 90 14.27 -12.20 -12.31
CA GLU A 90 14.71 -12.56 -13.66
C GLU A 90 14.30 -14.00 -14.02
N ARG A 91 14.24 -14.93 -13.06
CA ARG A 91 13.68 -16.27 -13.28
C ARG A 91 12.19 -16.23 -13.66
N LEU A 92 11.42 -15.35 -13.03
CA LEU A 92 9.99 -15.19 -13.36
C LEU A 92 9.80 -14.61 -14.76
N LEU A 93 10.68 -13.70 -15.18
CA LEU A 93 10.65 -13.11 -16.52
C LEU A 93 11.16 -14.08 -17.61
N ALA A 94 12.16 -14.90 -17.29
CA ALA A 94 12.71 -15.88 -18.24
C ALA A 94 11.75 -17.05 -18.51
N ALA A 95 11.01 -17.50 -17.49
CA ALA A 95 10.03 -18.58 -17.63
C ALA A 95 8.86 -18.25 -18.59
N GLU A 96 8.76 -17.02 -19.09
CA GLU A 96 7.83 -16.60 -20.14
C GLU A 96 8.38 -16.79 -21.57
N ASP A 97 9.71 -16.86 -21.74
CA ASP A 97 10.40 -16.94 -23.05
C ASP A 97 10.56 -18.40 -23.52
N ASP A 98 10.46 -19.37 -22.59
CA ASP A 98 10.75 -20.79 -22.84
C ASP A 98 9.56 -21.57 -23.45
N GLY A 99 8.50 -20.89 -23.90
CA GLY A 99 7.32 -21.51 -24.50
C GLY A 99 7.38 -21.49 -26.03
N GLU A 100 7.43 -22.68 -26.65
CA GLU A 100 7.49 -22.97 -28.10
C GLU A 100 8.89 -23.16 -28.70
N GLU A 101 9.67 -24.11 -28.16
CA GLU A 101 10.37 -25.03 -29.06
C GLU A 101 9.52 -26.31 -29.13
N ASP A 102 8.56 -26.32 -30.05
CA ASP A 102 7.90 -27.53 -30.53
C ASP A 102 8.98 -28.44 -31.13
N ASP A 103 9.58 -29.30 -30.30
CA ASP A 103 10.31 -30.48 -30.74
C ASP A 103 9.29 -31.49 -31.33
N GLU A 104 8.73 -31.16 -32.51
CA GLU A 104 7.78 -32.01 -33.25
C GLU A 104 8.42 -33.24 -33.92
N ASP A 105 9.72 -33.52 -33.71
CA ASP A 105 10.42 -34.61 -34.39
C ASP A 105 10.98 -35.68 -33.43
N GLN A 106 10.14 -36.28 -32.60
CA GLN A 106 10.53 -37.55 -31.94
C GLN A 106 9.38 -38.57 -31.90
N ASP A 107 9.25 -39.28 -33.02
CA ASP A 107 8.60 -40.59 -33.13
C ASP A 107 9.18 -41.53 -32.05
N GLY A 108 8.49 -41.63 -30.91
CA GLY A 108 8.92 -42.42 -29.75
C GLY A 108 7.72 -43.03 -29.06
N ASP A 109 7.29 -44.18 -29.57
CA ASP A 109 6.42 -45.14 -28.94
C ASP A 109 6.88 -45.51 -27.52
N ALA A 110 6.00 -45.31 -26.53
CA ALA A 110 5.64 -46.27 -25.48
C ALA A 110 5.55 -45.74 -24.03
N TYR A 111 4.46 -46.20 -23.40
CA TYR A 111 4.10 -46.24 -21.97
C TYR A 111 3.64 -44.96 -21.27
N GLY A 112 2.31 -44.86 -21.21
CA GLY A 112 1.58 -44.01 -20.29
C GLY A 112 1.81 -44.36 -18.82
N TYR A 113 1.98 -43.29 -18.03
CA TYR A 113 1.89 -43.29 -16.58
C TYR A 113 1.07 -42.06 -16.19
N TYR A 114 0.08 -42.27 -15.31
CA TYR A 114 -0.96 -41.30 -14.94
C TYR A 114 -0.37 -40.00 -14.32
N GLY A 115 -0.12 -39.01 -15.17
CA GLY A 115 -0.19 -37.60 -14.80
C GLY A 115 -1.47 -37.07 -15.41
N VAL A 116 -2.41 -36.60 -14.60
CA VAL A 116 -3.55 -35.84 -15.11
C VAL A 116 -2.94 -34.63 -15.83
N PRO A 117 -3.07 -34.50 -17.17
CA PRO A 117 -2.63 -33.30 -17.83
C PRO A 117 -3.50 -32.18 -17.26
N TYR A 118 -2.89 -31.21 -16.60
CA TYR A 118 -3.53 -29.90 -16.46
C TYR A 118 -3.55 -29.33 -17.88
N GLU A 119 -4.55 -29.75 -18.65
CA GLU A 119 -4.84 -29.27 -19.99
C GLU A 119 -4.84 -27.73 -19.96
N ASN A 120 -3.88 -27.15 -20.68
CA ASN A 120 -4.06 -25.97 -21.52
C ASN A 120 -4.85 -24.80 -20.90
N GLN A 121 -4.67 -24.52 -19.61
CA GLN A 121 -4.89 -23.16 -19.15
C GLN A 121 -3.65 -22.38 -19.56
N GLU A 122 -3.76 -21.66 -20.68
CA GLU A 122 -2.85 -20.58 -21.05
C GLU A 122 -2.59 -19.78 -19.78
N LYS A 123 -1.42 -19.96 -19.17
CA LYS A 123 -1.03 -19.15 -18.02
C LYS A 123 -0.90 -17.75 -18.60
N PRO A 124 -1.74 -16.78 -18.17
CA PRO A 124 -1.59 -15.42 -18.66
C PRO A 124 -0.18 -14.95 -18.32
N ALA A 125 0.47 -14.30 -19.28
CA ALA A 125 1.86 -13.91 -19.16
C ALA A 125 2.07 -13.14 -17.84
N PHE A 126 3.15 -13.44 -17.12
CA PHE A 126 3.58 -12.70 -15.93
C PHE A 126 3.72 -11.19 -16.23
N LEU A 127 4.05 -10.76 -17.45
CA LEU A 127 4.03 -9.35 -17.86
C LEU A 127 2.62 -8.72 -17.85
N GLU A 128 1.58 -9.51 -18.07
CA GLU A 128 0.18 -9.05 -18.09
C GLU A 128 -0.43 -9.06 -16.68
N THR A 129 -0.08 -10.08 -15.90
CA THR A 129 -0.65 -10.31 -14.57
C THR A 129 0.20 -9.67 -13.46
N GLY A 130 1.51 -9.80 -13.53
CA GLY A 130 2.42 -9.50 -12.44
C GLY A 130 2.25 -10.44 -11.26
N PHE A 131 2.55 -9.94 -10.06
CA PHE A 131 2.51 -10.73 -8.82
C PHE A 131 1.60 -10.09 -7.77
N THR A 132 1.01 -10.90 -6.89
CA THR A 132 0.24 -10.40 -5.74
C THR A 132 1.18 -9.89 -4.65
N THR A 133 2.17 -10.71 -4.26
CA THR A 133 3.16 -10.37 -3.24
C THR A 133 4.54 -10.83 -3.68
N PHE A 134 5.53 -9.95 -3.56
CA PHE A 134 6.93 -10.23 -3.82
C PHE A 134 7.76 -9.71 -2.63
N VAL A 135 8.48 -10.61 -1.98
CA VAL A 135 9.31 -10.31 -0.81
C VAL A 135 10.77 -10.20 -1.23
N ALA A 136 11.30 -8.98 -1.10
CA ALA A 136 12.70 -8.68 -1.37
C ALA A 136 13.48 -8.65 -0.06
N GLU A 137 14.38 -9.62 0.11
CA GLU A 137 15.19 -9.76 1.32
C GLU A 137 16.61 -9.20 1.09
N ALA A 138 17.03 -8.32 1.98
CA ALA A 138 18.39 -7.82 2.02
C ALA A 138 19.28 -8.74 2.87
N GLN A 139 20.60 -8.62 2.68
CA GLN A 139 21.58 -9.46 3.39
C GLN A 139 21.63 -9.22 4.90
N ASP A 140 21.19 -8.05 5.36
CA ASP A 140 21.13 -7.69 6.77
C ASP A 140 19.88 -8.23 7.49
N GLY A 141 19.04 -9.01 6.79
CA GLY A 141 17.79 -9.55 7.31
C GLY A 141 16.62 -8.56 7.26
N SER A 142 16.84 -7.33 6.80
CA SER A 142 15.75 -6.43 6.46
C SER A 142 15.04 -6.92 5.19
N TYR A 143 13.78 -6.54 5.03
CA TYR A 143 13.01 -6.91 3.85
C TYR A 143 12.01 -5.83 3.47
N SER A 144 11.71 -5.81 2.17
CA SER A 144 10.66 -5.01 1.55
C SER A 144 9.58 -5.92 1.00
N ILE A 145 8.32 -5.56 1.20
CA ILE A 145 7.17 -6.25 0.63
C ILE A 145 6.67 -5.40 -0.53
N LEU A 146 6.76 -5.94 -1.74
CA LEU A 146 6.16 -5.36 -2.93
C LEU A 146 4.82 -6.05 -3.17
N ARG A 147 3.78 -5.30 -3.48
CA ARG A 147 2.47 -5.86 -3.87
C ARG A 147 1.90 -5.13 -5.07
N THR A 148 1.43 -5.88 -6.05
CA THR A 148 0.64 -5.32 -7.14
C THR A 148 -0.80 -5.21 -6.69
N VAL A 149 -1.32 -3.99 -6.65
CA VAL A 149 -2.75 -3.74 -6.42
C VAL A 149 -3.38 -3.53 -7.78
N ARG A 150 -4.42 -4.30 -8.06
CA ARG A 150 -5.20 -4.21 -9.28
C ARG A 150 -6.58 -3.67 -8.98
N GLU A 151 -7.06 -2.79 -9.83
CA GLU A 151 -8.31 -2.08 -9.61
C GLU A 151 -9.09 -2.02 -10.93
N PRO A 152 -10.24 -2.70 -11.08
CA PRO A 152 -11.09 -2.50 -12.24
C PRO A 152 -11.72 -1.10 -12.17
N ASN A 153 -11.32 -0.22 -13.09
CA ASN A 153 -11.72 1.20 -13.09
C ASN A 153 -11.71 1.81 -14.49
N ALA A 154 -12.75 1.52 -15.28
CA ALA A 154 -12.95 2.04 -16.63
C ALA A 154 -12.80 3.57 -16.77
N PRO A 155 -13.40 4.41 -15.90
CA PRO A 155 -13.22 5.87 -15.98
C PRO A 155 -11.74 6.30 -15.90
N VAL A 156 -10.98 5.69 -15.00
CA VAL A 156 -9.56 6.02 -14.83
C VAL A 156 -8.73 5.42 -15.96
N ALA A 157 -8.96 4.16 -16.31
CA ALA A 157 -8.28 3.48 -17.42
C ALA A 157 -8.39 4.27 -18.73
N ALA A 158 -9.58 4.83 -19.02
CA ALA A 158 -9.84 5.65 -20.20
C ALA A 158 -9.01 6.96 -20.24
N VAL A 159 -8.69 7.54 -19.09
CA VAL A 159 -7.97 8.83 -19.00
C VAL A 159 -6.45 8.65 -18.95
N LEU A 160 -5.94 7.49 -18.51
CA LEU A 160 -4.50 7.24 -18.43
C LEU A 160 -3.78 7.37 -19.80
N PRO A 161 -2.56 7.94 -19.86
CA PRO A 161 -1.70 8.41 -18.77
C PRO A 161 -2.00 9.85 -18.31
N GLY A 162 -3.24 10.33 -18.46
CA GLY A 162 -3.68 11.61 -17.91
C GLY A 162 -3.73 11.66 -16.38
N PRO A 163 -3.92 12.85 -15.81
CA PRO A 163 -3.91 13.04 -14.36
C PRO A 163 -5.13 12.44 -13.67
N VAL A 164 -4.94 11.95 -12.45
CA VAL A 164 -5.98 11.31 -11.64
C VAL A 164 -5.85 11.70 -10.17
N TYR A 165 -6.90 11.41 -9.39
CA TYR A 165 -6.92 11.55 -7.95
C TYR A 165 -6.87 10.17 -7.28
N VAL A 166 -5.81 9.90 -6.53
CA VAL A 166 -5.64 8.63 -5.82
C VAL A 166 -5.97 8.81 -4.35
N VAL A 167 -6.85 7.96 -3.82
CA VAL A 167 -7.20 7.92 -2.40
C VAL A 167 -6.43 6.78 -1.73
N SER A 168 -5.72 7.12 -0.66
CA SER A 168 -5.00 6.16 0.19
C SER A 168 -5.39 6.39 1.64
N ALA A 169 -5.33 5.35 2.46
CA ALA A 169 -5.71 5.41 3.85
C ALA A 169 -4.68 4.72 4.73
N VAL A 170 -4.48 5.26 5.93
CA VAL A 170 -3.52 4.78 6.91
C VAL A 170 -4.17 4.82 8.29
N GLY A 171 -3.95 3.77 9.07
CA GLY A 171 -4.30 3.73 10.48
C GLY A 171 -5.06 2.47 10.89
N PRO A 172 -5.18 2.21 12.21
CA PRO A 172 -4.76 3.09 13.29
C PRO A 172 -3.23 3.16 13.46
N LEU A 173 -2.70 4.38 13.49
CA LEU A 173 -1.33 4.67 13.88
C LEU A 173 -1.28 4.84 15.40
N VAL A 174 -0.42 4.08 16.07
CA VAL A 174 -0.27 4.14 17.52
C VAL A 174 0.81 5.15 17.87
N GLN A 175 0.49 6.10 18.75
CA GLN A 175 1.48 7.00 19.32
C GLN A 175 2.27 6.22 20.38
N GLN A 176 3.57 6.05 20.17
CA GLN A 176 4.42 5.56 21.24
C GLN A 176 4.60 6.68 22.27
N PRO A 177 4.31 6.44 23.56
CA PRO A 177 4.66 7.40 24.59
C PRO A 177 6.19 7.53 24.59
N THR A 178 6.70 8.73 24.35
CA THR A 178 8.13 9.01 24.46
C THR A 178 8.48 8.90 25.94
N ILE A 179 9.04 7.76 26.35
CA ILE A 179 9.57 7.57 27.71
C ILE A 179 10.88 8.35 27.78
N GLY A 180 10.80 9.65 28.09
CA GLY A 180 11.94 10.54 28.16
C GLY A 180 11.62 11.78 28.98
N ILE A 181 12.32 11.93 30.10
CA ILE A 181 12.29 13.07 31.00
C ILE A 181 12.85 14.27 30.24
N SER A 182 12.00 15.02 29.54
CA SER A 182 12.41 16.24 28.85
C SER A 182 11.31 17.27 28.97
N SER A 183 11.43 18.09 30.01
CA SER A 183 10.57 19.21 30.39
C SER A 183 10.68 20.43 29.46
N SER A 184 10.85 20.22 28.15
CA SER A 184 10.84 21.31 27.18
C SER A 184 9.59 21.22 26.30
N SER A 185 8.71 22.19 26.54
CA SER A 185 7.51 22.49 25.79
C SER A 185 7.83 22.73 24.30
N SER A 186 7.77 21.65 23.52
CA SER A 186 7.33 21.73 22.13
C SER A 186 6.47 20.50 21.89
N SER A 187 5.34 20.71 21.25
CA SER A 187 4.32 19.73 20.89
C SER A 187 4.85 18.70 19.88
N SER A 188 5.88 17.95 20.26
CA SER A 188 6.37 16.81 19.48
C SER A 188 5.33 15.72 19.58
N SER A 189 4.54 15.57 18.52
CA SER A 189 3.73 14.37 18.33
C SER A 189 4.67 13.18 18.41
N GLY A 190 4.50 12.29 19.39
CA GLY A 190 5.33 11.10 19.53
C GLY A 190 5.43 10.31 18.22
N LYS A 191 6.52 9.57 18.03
CA LYS A 191 6.75 8.76 16.83
C LYS A 191 5.54 7.84 16.63
N ARG A 192 4.79 8.05 15.55
CA ARG A 192 3.65 7.22 15.16
C ARG A 192 4.21 5.96 14.52
N VAL A 193 3.69 4.80 14.94
CA VAL A 193 4.12 3.49 14.44
C VAL A 193 2.92 2.73 13.86
N GLY A 194 3.19 1.96 12.82
CA GLY A 194 2.22 1.10 12.14
C GLY A 194 1.86 1.60 10.73
N TYR A 195 2.59 2.57 10.20
CA TYR A 195 2.38 3.13 8.87
C TYR A 195 2.54 2.06 7.78
N ALA A 196 3.64 1.29 7.78
CA ALA A 196 3.86 0.21 6.82
C ALA A 196 2.77 -0.87 6.86
N ARG A 197 2.26 -1.15 8.06
CA ARG A 197 1.28 -2.23 8.29
C ARG A 197 -0.15 -1.81 7.96
N THR A 198 -0.51 -0.57 8.23
CA THR A 198 -1.90 -0.10 8.16
C THR A 198 -2.21 0.73 6.93
N SER A 199 -1.20 1.04 6.12
CA SER A 199 -1.40 1.74 4.85
C SER A 199 -2.07 0.84 3.82
N LYS A 200 -3.07 1.39 3.14
CA LYS A 200 -3.77 0.74 2.03
C LYS A 200 -4.12 1.75 0.95
N LEU A 201 -4.06 1.29 -0.29
CA LEU A 201 -4.65 1.99 -1.42
C LEU A 201 -6.17 1.76 -1.39
N ILE A 202 -6.96 2.81 -1.65
CA ILE A 202 -8.42 2.70 -1.65
C ILE A 202 -8.94 2.60 -3.08
N ARG A 203 -8.75 3.66 -3.88
CA ARG A 203 -9.27 3.77 -5.24
C ARG A 203 -8.71 5.01 -5.94
N SER A 204 -8.78 5.04 -7.28
CA SER A 204 -8.59 6.28 -8.06
C SER A 204 -9.87 6.85 -8.66
N TYR A 205 -9.84 8.15 -8.92
CA TYR A 205 -10.94 8.95 -9.44
C TYR A 205 -10.44 9.94 -10.48
N VAL A 206 -11.25 10.20 -11.51
CA VAL A 206 -10.98 11.26 -12.49
C VAL A 206 -11.38 12.63 -11.94
N VAL A 207 -12.38 12.67 -11.05
CA VAL A 207 -12.97 13.91 -10.51
C VAL A 207 -12.55 14.13 -9.06
N SER A 208 -12.06 15.34 -8.74
CA SER A 208 -11.58 15.70 -7.40
C SER A 208 -12.68 15.54 -6.33
N GLU A 209 -13.90 15.99 -6.60
CA GLU A 209 -15.00 15.94 -5.64
C GLU A 209 -15.44 14.51 -5.29
N GLU A 210 -15.36 13.58 -6.26
CA GLU A 210 -15.60 12.16 -6.01
C GLU A 210 -14.51 11.58 -5.08
N ALA A 211 -13.24 11.91 -5.34
CA ALA A 211 -12.13 11.49 -4.49
C ALA A 211 -12.25 12.02 -3.05
N LYS A 212 -12.65 13.30 -2.88
CA LYS A 212 -12.90 13.90 -1.55
C LYS A 212 -14.06 13.21 -0.83
N THR A 213 -15.15 12.94 -1.54
CA THR A 213 -16.31 12.23 -0.99
C THR A 213 -15.94 10.81 -0.55
N ALA A 214 -15.18 10.10 -1.38
CA ALA A 214 -14.65 8.78 -1.06
C ALA A 214 -13.69 8.81 0.13
N ALA A 215 -12.85 9.84 0.25
CA ALA A 215 -11.95 10.02 1.38
C ALA A 215 -12.71 10.21 2.70
N ARG A 216 -13.78 11.01 2.71
CA ARG A 216 -14.65 11.18 3.88
C ARG A 216 -15.31 9.88 4.30
N ARG A 217 -15.88 9.14 3.33
CA ARG A 217 -16.50 7.84 3.58
C ARG A 217 -15.49 6.84 4.14
N THR A 218 -14.30 6.77 3.53
CA THR A 218 -13.22 5.91 4.01
C THR A 218 -12.81 6.25 5.45
N MET A 219 -12.75 7.54 5.79
CA MET A 219 -12.46 7.94 7.16
C MET A 219 -13.56 7.48 8.13
N GLN A 220 -14.83 7.65 7.76
CA GLN A 220 -15.97 7.18 8.57
C GLN A 220 -15.88 5.67 8.82
N ASP A 221 -15.58 4.88 7.79
CA ASP A 221 -15.43 3.43 7.89
C ASP A 221 -14.24 3.06 8.80
N LEU A 222 -13.13 3.79 8.72
CA LEU A 222 -11.93 3.54 9.54
C LEU A 222 -12.12 3.81 11.03
N VAL A 223 -12.94 4.81 11.37
CA VAL A 223 -13.18 5.21 12.77
C VAL A 223 -14.47 4.62 13.33
N GLN A 224 -15.18 3.80 12.55
CA GLN A 224 -16.41 3.16 12.96
C GLN A 224 -16.18 2.34 14.24
N GLY A 225 -17.00 2.59 15.26
CA GLY A 225 -16.92 1.91 16.56
C GLY A 225 -15.84 2.45 17.50
N VAL A 226 -15.05 3.46 17.11
CA VAL A 226 -14.09 4.12 17.99
C VAL A 226 -14.75 5.31 18.68
N GLN A 227 -14.73 5.34 20.01
CA GLN A 227 -15.26 6.44 20.80
C GLN A 227 -14.27 7.61 20.90
N HIS A 228 -14.79 8.82 21.14
CA HIS A 228 -14.00 10.04 21.35
C HIS A 228 -13.02 10.38 20.21
N VAL A 229 -13.45 10.18 18.97
CA VAL A 229 -12.67 10.54 17.78
C VAL A 229 -12.98 11.97 17.35
N VAL A 230 -11.93 12.77 17.18
CA VAL A 230 -12.00 14.11 16.57
C VAL A 230 -11.51 14.01 15.14
N CYS A 231 -12.36 14.35 14.19
CA CYS A 231 -12.03 14.39 12.76
C CYS A 231 -11.75 15.83 12.32
N SER A 232 -10.75 16.00 11.47
CA SER A 232 -10.43 17.27 10.81
C SER A 232 -10.14 17.02 9.34
N GLU A 233 -10.63 17.89 8.47
CA GLU A 233 -10.40 17.82 7.03
C GLU A 233 -9.68 19.07 6.52
N SER A 234 -8.72 18.86 5.64
CA SER A 234 -7.99 19.91 4.94
C SER A 234 -7.88 19.56 3.47
N PHE A 235 -8.73 20.19 2.66
CA PHE A 235 -8.67 20.08 1.21
C PHE A 235 -7.96 21.32 0.66
N MET A 236 -6.65 21.21 0.49
CA MET A 236 -5.85 22.30 -0.06
C MET A 236 -5.92 22.30 -1.58
N GLN A 237 -6.29 23.45 -2.16
CA GLN A 237 -5.99 23.76 -3.56
C GLN A 237 -4.53 24.23 -3.67
N ALA A 238 -3.56 23.36 -3.38
CA ALA A 238 -2.18 23.66 -3.72
C ALA A 238 -2.07 23.74 -5.25
N ARG A 239 -1.76 24.93 -5.78
CA ARG A 239 -1.60 25.22 -7.21
C ARG A 239 -2.81 24.84 -8.10
N GLY A 240 -4.03 24.83 -7.54
CA GLY A 240 -5.25 24.53 -8.30
C GLY A 240 -5.48 23.06 -8.65
N LEU A 241 -4.55 22.16 -8.32
CA LEU A 241 -4.62 20.74 -8.72
C LEU A 241 -5.39 19.85 -7.71
N GLY A 242 -5.72 20.37 -6.53
CA GLY A 242 -6.75 19.83 -5.64
C GLY A 242 -6.37 18.53 -4.91
N GLY A 243 -5.54 18.62 -3.86
CA GLY A 243 -5.29 17.51 -2.95
C GLY A 243 -6.19 17.55 -1.71
N GLY A 244 -6.01 16.56 -0.83
CA GLY A 244 -6.79 16.49 0.40
C GLY A 244 -6.17 15.60 1.46
N LEU A 245 -6.41 15.97 2.71
CA LEU A 245 -6.11 15.15 3.87
C LEU A 245 -7.31 15.19 4.81
N VAL A 246 -7.85 14.02 5.13
CA VAL A 246 -8.76 13.83 6.26
C VAL A 246 -7.96 13.15 7.35
N VAL A 247 -7.93 13.72 8.54
CA VAL A 247 -7.28 13.12 9.72
C VAL A 247 -8.30 12.89 10.81
N ALA A 248 -8.08 11.83 11.58
CA ALA A 248 -8.84 11.56 12.79
C ALA A 248 -7.89 11.23 13.95
N PHE A 249 -8.26 11.68 15.14
CA PHE A 249 -7.49 11.49 16.37
C PHE A 249 -8.37 10.90 17.45
N GLY A 250 -7.88 9.87 18.14
CA GLY A 250 -8.50 9.30 19.34
C GLY A 250 -7.46 9.12 20.44
N ALA A 251 -7.82 8.46 21.54
CA ALA A 251 -6.93 8.23 22.68
C ALA A 251 -5.67 7.42 22.28
N GLY A 252 -4.58 8.14 21.97
CA GLY A 252 -3.28 7.58 21.55
C GLY A 252 -3.25 6.98 20.13
N ARG A 253 -4.29 7.23 19.31
CA ARG A 253 -4.39 6.70 17.93
C ARG A 253 -4.68 7.81 16.94
N SER A 254 -4.22 7.63 15.71
CA SER A 254 -4.56 8.52 14.60
C SER A 254 -4.81 7.74 13.31
N TRP A 255 -5.63 8.31 12.44
CA TRP A 255 -5.93 7.82 11.11
C TRP A 255 -5.75 8.95 10.12
N GLU A 256 -5.30 8.61 8.92
CA GLU A 256 -5.08 9.56 7.84
C GLU A 256 -5.66 8.99 6.54
N VAL A 257 -6.45 9.78 5.84
CA VAL A 257 -6.92 9.48 4.49
C VAL A 257 -6.45 10.61 3.58
N ARG A 258 -5.64 10.26 2.58
CA ARG A 258 -4.97 11.20 1.68
C ARG A 258 -5.56 11.10 0.29
N VAL A 259 -5.94 12.24 -0.27
CA VAL A 259 -6.26 12.43 -1.68
C VAL A 259 -5.05 13.07 -2.34
N ARG A 260 -4.38 12.32 -3.23
CA ARG A 260 -3.22 12.80 -3.98
C ARG A 260 -3.63 13.05 -5.42
N TYR A 261 -3.34 14.24 -5.92
CA TYR A 261 -3.34 14.50 -7.36
C TYR A 261 -2.07 13.89 -7.94
N GLN A 262 -2.23 13.03 -8.95
CA GLN A 262 -1.13 12.34 -9.59
C GLN A 262 -1.16 12.65 -11.08
N ASP A 263 -0.20 13.48 -11.50
CA ASP A 263 0.10 13.67 -12.91
C ASP A 263 1.02 12.53 -13.35
N VAL A 264 0.45 11.56 -14.04
CA VAL A 264 1.15 10.34 -14.46
C VAL A 264 2.28 10.70 -15.45
N LEU A 265 2.18 11.81 -16.18
CA LEU A 265 3.23 12.30 -17.09
C LEU A 265 4.42 12.92 -16.34
N VAL A 266 4.20 13.58 -15.20
CA VAL A 266 5.30 14.03 -14.33
C VAL A 266 6.04 12.82 -13.76
N GLY A 267 5.31 11.74 -13.43
CA GLY A 267 5.92 10.46 -13.06
C GLY A 267 6.71 9.80 -14.20
N VAL A 268 6.36 10.01 -15.47
CA VAL A 268 7.18 9.59 -16.63
C VAL A 268 8.46 10.43 -16.71
N ARG A 269 8.38 11.74 -16.48
CA ARG A 269 9.54 12.63 -16.49
C ARG A 269 10.52 12.36 -15.34
N GLU A 270 10.03 12.10 -14.13
CA GLU A 270 10.88 11.65 -13.02
C GLU A 270 11.51 10.27 -13.31
N ARG A 271 10.79 9.37 -14.01
CA ARG A 271 11.37 8.10 -14.52
C ARG A 271 12.48 8.36 -15.55
N TYR A 272 12.33 9.36 -16.41
CA TYR A 272 13.34 9.78 -17.39
C TYR A 272 14.57 10.42 -16.72
N ASP A 273 14.36 11.33 -15.76
CA ASP A 273 15.43 12.01 -15.01
C ASP A 273 16.20 11.04 -14.10
N LEU A 274 15.58 9.92 -13.69
CA LEU A 274 16.23 8.80 -13.01
C LEU A 274 17.00 7.85 -13.96
N GLY A 275 17.07 8.15 -15.26
CA GLY A 275 17.83 7.38 -16.25
C GLY A 275 17.19 6.05 -16.65
N LEU A 276 15.88 5.86 -16.41
CA LEU A 276 15.17 4.59 -16.64
C LEU A 276 14.69 4.41 -18.09
N GLU A 277 14.77 5.43 -18.95
CA GLU A 277 14.48 5.31 -20.37
C GLU A 277 15.75 5.52 -21.21
N GLY A 278 16.20 4.45 -21.87
CA GLY A 278 17.20 4.54 -22.91
C GLY A 278 16.65 5.29 -24.12
N LYS A 279 17.27 6.44 -24.45
CA LYS A 279 17.26 7.15 -25.75
C LYS A 279 16.04 6.89 -26.66
N GLY A 280 14.85 7.37 -26.25
CA GLY A 280 13.68 7.50 -27.12
C GLY A 280 13.37 8.96 -27.41
N SER A 281 13.93 9.52 -28.49
CA SER A 281 13.71 10.90 -28.93
C SER A 281 12.27 11.11 -29.43
N TRP A 282 11.43 11.79 -28.66
CA TRP A 282 10.22 12.43 -29.20
C TRP A 282 10.58 13.86 -29.65
N ARG A 283 10.59 14.09 -30.96
CA ARG A 283 10.58 15.45 -31.51
C ARG A 283 9.16 16.00 -31.38
N ILE A 284 9.06 17.20 -30.81
CA ILE A 284 7.87 18.08 -30.84
C ILE A 284 7.63 18.50 -32.29
#